data_AF-A0A5C5YWI2-F1
#
_entry.id   AF-A0A5C5YWI2-F1
#
_cell.length_a   1.000
_cell.length_b   1.000
_cell.length_c   1.000
_cell.angle_alpha   90.00
_cell.angle_beta   90.00
_cell.angle_gamma   90.00
#
_symmetry.space_group_name_H-M   'P 1'
#
loop_
_entity.id
_entity.type
_entity.pdbx_description
1 polymer ?
#
loop_
_entity_poly.entity_id
_entity_poly.type
_entity_poly.pdbx_seq_one_letter_code
_entity_poly.pdbx_strand_id
1 'polypeptide(L)' 'MRYPPLSAEPQLYKLKDDPKEKVNLATTNPQKVKELSAGLDEWYVPTERQSGTLAAAAPKPRRRP' A
#
# COMPACT_ATOMS: atom_id res chain seq x y z
N MET A 1 13.57 -3.64 7.08
CA MET A 1 13.42 -3.39 5.63
C MET A 1 14.18 -2.13 5.26
N ARG A 2 14.94 -2.13 4.16
CA ARG A 2 15.75 -0.96 3.76
C ARG A 2 14.91 0.14 3.08
N TYR A 3 13.70 -0.20 2.63
CA TYR A 3 12.73 0.70 2.02
C TYR A 3 11.33 0.33 2.55
N PRO A 4 10.89 0.90 3.68
CA PRO A 4 9.52 0.70 4.14
C PRO A 4 8.54 1.37 3.15
N PRO A 5 7.35 0.79 2.95
CA PRO A 5 6.31 1.45 2.17
C PRO A 5 5.96 2.80 2.82
N LEU A 6 5.83 3.84 2.01
CA LEU A 6 5.51 5.19 2.49
C LEU A 6 4.07 5.30 3.03
N SER A 7 3.20 4.40 2.58
CA SER A 7 1.81 4.28 3.04
C SER A 7 1.36 2.82 2.91
N ALA A 8 0.42 2.41 3.78
CA ALA A 8 -0.28 1.14 3.65
C ALA A 8 -1.60 1.27 2.86
N GLU A 9 -1.91 2.47 2.35
CA GLU A 9 -3.11 2.70 1.55
C GLU A 9 -3.01 2.08 0.16
N PRO A 10 -4.13 1.55 -0.38
CA PRO A 10 -4.18 1.07 -1.75
C PRO A 10 -3.85 2.16 -2.77
N GLN A 11 -3.05 1.81 -3.76
CA GLN A 11 -2.69 2.68 -4.89
C GLN A 11 -3.17 2.05 -6.19
N LEU A 12 -3.46 2.88 -7.19
CA LEU A 12 -3.95 2.43 -8.49
C LEU A 12 -3.19 3.13 -9.61
N TYR A 13 -2.64 2.35 -10.55
CA TYR A 13 -1.85 2.86 -11.67
C TYR A 13 -2.33 2.29 -12.99
N LYS A 14 -2.30 3.10 -14.05
CA LYS A 14 -2.60 2.65 -15.42
C LYS A 14 -1.30 2.34 -16.14
N LEU A 15 -0.79 1.12 -15.98
CA LEU A 15 0.57 0.73 -16.43
C LEU A 15 0.84 0.91 -17.93
N LYS A 16 -0.20 0.89 -18.77
CA LYS A 16 -0.05 1.18 -20.21
C LYS A 16 0.42 2.62 -20.46
N ASP A 17 -0.03 3.56 -19.64
CA ASP A 17 0.24 4.99 -19.79
C ASP A 17 1.30 5.46 -18.78
N ASP A 18 1.40 4.78 -17.63
CA ASP A 18 2.32 5.07 -16.53
C ASP A 18 3.02 3.79 -16.04
N PRO A 19 4.01 3.28 -16.81
CA PRO A 19 4.75 2.07 -16.45
C PRO A 19 5.69 2.26 -15.26
N LYS A 20 5.87 3.50 -14.78
CA LYS A 20 6.73 3.83 -13.64
C LYS A 20 5.94 4.19 -12.38
N GLU A 21 4.62 3.99 -12.40
CA GLU A 21 3.74 4.16 -11.24
C GLU A 21 3.90 5.53 -10.54
N LYS A 22 3.97 6.59 -11.34
CA LYS A 22 4.14 7.96 -10.85
C LYS A 22 2.81 8.65 -10.51
N VAL A 23 1.71 8.24 -11.14
CA VAL A 23 0.40 8.90 -11.02
C VAL A 23 -0.61 7.95 -10.38
N ASN A 24 -0.84 8.13 -9.09
CA ASN A 24 -1.84 7.36 -8.35
C ASN A 24 -3.26 7.84 -8.69
N LEU A 25 -4.10 6.92 -9.16
CA LEU A 25 -5.49 7.12 -9.59
C LEU A 25 -6.52 6.60 -8.57
N ALA A 26 -6.08 6.17 -7.38
CA ALA A 26 -6.94 5.49 -6.42
C ALA A 26 -8.12 6.36 -5.96
N THR A 27 -7.88 7.64 -5.72
CA THR A 27 -8.91 8.59 -5.25
C THR A 27 -9.97 8.89 -6.31
N THR A 28 -9.58 8.90 -7.59
CA THR A 28 -10.48 9.19 -8.71
C THR A 28 -11.19 7.95 -9.24
N ASN A 29 -10.72 6.74 -8.91
CA ASN A 29 -11.29 5.47 -9.39
C ASN A 29 -11.57 4.48 -8.24
N PRO A 30 -12.37 4.85 -7.22
CA PRO A 30 -12.54 4.05 -6.01
C PRO A 30 -13.22 2.69 -6.26
N GLN A 31 -14.06 2.60 -7.30
CA GLN A 31 -14.69 1.32 -7.68
C GLN A 31 -13.66 0.31 -8.19
N LYS A 32 -12.69 0.77 -9.00
CA LYS A 32 -11.65 -0.10 -9.55
C LYS A 32 -10.69 -0.57 -8.46
N VAL A 33 -10.38 0.30 -7.50
CA VAL A 33 -9.62 -0.07 -6.30
C VAL A 33 -10.31 -1.23 -5.55
N LYS A 34 -11.63 -1.15 -5.33
CA LYS A 34 -12.39 -2.21 -4.66
C LYS A 34 -12.38 -3.53 -5.43
N GLU A 35 -12.61 -3.48 -6.74
CA GLU A 35 -12.60 -4.67 -7.61
C GLU A 35 -11.26 -5.40 -7.53
N LEU A 36 -10.15 -4.67 -7.69
CA LEU A 36 -8.81 -5.25 -7.64
C LEU A 36 -8.44 -5.74 -6.24
N SER A 37 -8.85 -5.03 -5.20
CA SER A 37 -8.62 -5.45 -3.80
C SER A 37 -9.35 -6.77 -3.51
N ALA A 38 -10.59 -6.93 -4.00
CA ALA A 38 -11.33 -8.18 -3.86
C ALA A 38 -10.63 -9.35 -4.59
N GLY A 39 -10.09 -9.10 -5.79
CA GLY A 39 -9.30 -10.12 -6.51
C GLY A 39 -8.03 -10.53 -5.75
N LEU A 40 -7.39 -9.59 -5.06
CA LEU A 40 -6.28 -9.92 -4.16
C LEU A 40 -6.76 -10.74 -2.96
N ASP A 41 -7.92 -10.42 -2.37
CA ASP A 41 -8.49 -11.14 -1.21
C ASP A 41 -8.77 -12.60 -1.52
N GLU A 42 -9.24 -12.87 -2.75
CA GLU A 42 -9.43 -14.23 -3.25
C GLU A 42 -8.10 -14.95 -3.48
N TRP A 43 -7.12 -14.27 -4.09
CA TRP A 43 -5.83 -14.89 -4.45
C TRP A 43 -4.90 -15.11 -3.25
N TYR A 44 -4.92 -14.17 -2.29
CA TYR A 44 -4.02 -14.16 -1.15
C TYR A 44 -4.77 -13.77 0.12
N VAL A 45 -5.12 -14.77 0.93
CA VAL A 45 -5.98 -14.62 2.09
C VAL A 45 -5.40 -13.57 3.05
N PRO A 46 -6.18 -12.54 3.45
CA PRO A 46 -5.68 -11.41 4.24
C PRO A 46 -4.93 -11.77 5.54
N THR A 47 -5.20 -12.94 6.14
CA THR A 47 -4.49 -13.43 7.33
C THR A 47 -3.01 -13.73 7.09
N GLU A 48 -2.59 -13.92 5.84
CA GLU A 48 -1.18 -14.08 5.47
C GLU A 48 -0.50 -12.74 5.17
N ARG A 49 -1.27 -11.63 5.06
CA ARG A 49 -0.73 -10.31 4.72
C ARG A 49 -0.16 -9.60 5.94
N GLN A 50 1.16 -9.53 6.02
CA GLN A 50 1.84 -8.58 6.90
C GLN A 50 1.74 -7.11 6.40
N SER A 51 1.21 -6.89 5.19
CA SER A 51 1.31 -5.64 4.43
C SER A 51 0.31 -4.54 4.84
N GLY A 52 -0.74 -4.87 5.60
CA GLY A 52 -1.77 -3.90 6.03
C GLY A 52 -1.47 -3.18 7.34
N THR A 53 -0.47 -3.66 8.08
CA THR A 53 -0.01 -3.01 9.31
C THR A 53 1.33 -2.35 8.99
N LEU A 54 1.36 -1.02 8.87
CA LEU A 54 2.63 -0.30 8.98
C LEU A 54 3.28 -0.83 10.26
N ALA A 55 4.38 -1.58 10.16
CA ALA A 55 5.12 -2.01 11.33
C ALA A 55 5.34 -0.76 12.18
N ALA A 56 4.81 -0.75 13.41
CA ALA A 56 4.82 0.42 14.27
C ALA A 56 6.24 1.01 14.24
N ALA A 57 6.34 2.27 13.80
CA ALA A 57 7.63 2.94 13.72
C ALA A 57 8.32 2.79 15.08
N ALA A 58 9.49 2.15 15.10
CA ALA A 58 10.24 1.92 16.32
C ALA A 58 10.35 3.23 17.12
N PRO A 59 10.13 3.22 18.45
CA PRO A 59 10.14 4.44 19.23
C PRO A 59 11.49 5.16 19.05
N LYS A 60 11.44 6.39 18.53
CA LYS A 60 12.64 7.24 18.43
C LYS A 60 13.28 7.32 19.82
N PRO A 61 14.58 7.01 19.98
CA PRO A 61 15.23 7.17 21.27
C PRO A 61 15.17 8.66 21.66
N ARG A 62 14.51 8.93 22.80
CA ARG A 62 14.55 10.25 23.43
C ARG A 62 16.01 10.59 23.72
N ARG A 63 16.60 11.50 22.95
CA ARG A 63 17.83 12.17 23.37
C ARG A 63 17.49 12.93 24.66
N ARG A 64 18.05 12.49 25.79
CA ARG A 64 18.01 13.25 27.05
C ARG A 64 18.90 14.50 26.90
N PRO A 65 18.52 15.59 27.59
CA PRO A 65 19.23 16.88 27.53
C PRO A 65 20.66 16.77 28.06
#